data_AF-A0A7C5HE00-F1
#
_entry.id   AF-A0A7C5HE00-F1
#
_cell.length_a   1.000
_cell.length_b   1.000
_cell.length_c   1.000
_cell.angle_alpha   90.00
_cell.angle_beta   90.00
_cell.angle_gamma   90.00
#
_symmetry.space_group_name_H-M   'P 1'
#
loop_
_entity.id
_entity.type
_entity.pdbx_description
1 polymer ?
#
loop_
_entity_poly.entity_id
_entity_poly.type
_entity_poly.pdbx_seq_one_letter_code
_entity_poly.pdbx_strand_id
1 'polypeptide(L)'
;MDIDRIRALLEHEAAMRNRAGELCEAKPDPLHVASRYKNETVALLCALFGYGNAALIVRFLESLAFGLLDAEEAQIRRTLATHYYRFQKTEDVQAIFIALRRLKREASLRSIFLSG
;
A
#
# COMPACT_ATOMS: atom_id res chain seq x y z
N MET A 1 -4.01 -21.36 -28.94
CA MET A 1 -3.33 -20.88 -27.72
C MET A 1 -3.52 -21.95 -26.67
N ASP A 2 -2.44 -22.59 -26.22
CA ASP A 2 -2.49 -23.72 -25.29
C ASP A 2 -2.59 -23.19 -23.85
N ILE A 3 -3.77 -23.35 -23.24
CA ILE A 3 -4.06 -22.85 -21.88
C ILE A 3 -3.19 -23.55 -20.84
N ASP A 4 -2.90 -24.84 -21.02
CA ASP A 4 -2.11 -25.61 -20.04
C ASP A 4 -0.65 -25.15 -20.05
N ARG A 5 -0.11 -24.85 -21.24
CA ARG A 5 1.20 -24.21 -21.36
C ARG A 5 1.25 -22.83 -20.69
N ILE A 6 0.24 -22.00 -20.88
CA ILE A 6 0.17 -20.66 -20.24
C ILE A 6 0.11 -20.81 -18.72
N ARG A 7 -0.72 -21.74 -18.22
CA ARG A 7 -0.81 -22.03 -16.79
C ARG A 7 0.54 -22.44 -16.21
N ALA A 8 1.24 -23.38 -16.83
CA ALA A 8 2.54 -23.85 -16.37
C ALA A 8 3.58 -22.72 -16.29
N LEU A 9 3.59 -21.81 -17.27
CA LEU A 9 4.47 -20.63 -17.25
C LEU A 9 4.12 -19.66 -16.12
N LEU A 10 2.82 -19.40 -15.90
CA LEU A 10 2.37 -18.51 -14.83
C LEU A 10 2.67 -19.10 -13.44
N GLU A 11 2.43 -20.38 -13.23
CA GLU A 11 2.76 -21.08 -11.99
C GLU A 11 4.26 -21.06 -11.71
N HIS A 12 5.08 -21.29 -12.74
CA HIS A 12 6.54 -21.20 -12.63
C HIS A 12 7.00 -19.80 -12.20
N GLU A 13 6.52 -18.75 -12.88
CA GLU A 13 6.86 -17.37 -12.53
C GLU A 13 6.37 -17.01 -11.13
N ALA A 14 5.14 -17.37 -10.76
CA ALA A 14 4.60 -17.13 -9.42
C ALA A 14 5.45 -17.79 -8.34
N ALA A 15 5.86 -19.05 -8.53
CA ALA A 15 6.74 -19.77 -7.61
C ALA A 15 8.14 -19.14 -7.52
N MET A 16 8.66 -18.60 -8.62
CA MET A 16 9.94 -17.89 -8.63
C MET A 16 9.87 -16.56 -7.88
N ARG A 17 8.75 -15.82 -8.00
CA ARG A 17 8.53 -14.53 -7.31
C ARG A 17 8.14 -14.67 -5.85
N ASN A 18 7.56 -15.81 -5.46
CA ASN A 18 7.17 -16.07 -4.07
C ASN A 18 8.36 -16.53 -3.20
N ARG A 19 9.44 -15.75 -3.19
CA ARG A 19 10.66 -16.00 -2.39
C ARG A 19 11.05 -14.73 -1.65
N ALA A 20 11.56 -14.88 -0.42
CA ALA A 20 11.89 -13.74 0.44
C ALA A 20 12.87 -12.73 -0.21
N GLY A 21 13.80 -13.20 -1.05
CA GLY A 21 14.78 -12.36 -1.74
C GLY A 21 14.23 -11.54 -2.92
N GLU A 22 12.98 -11.76 -3.32
CA GLU A 22 12.37 -11.06 -4.46
C GLU A 22 11.81 -9.68 -4.07
N LEU A 23 11.56 -9.44 -2.77
CA LEU A 23 11.15 -8.14 -2.25
C LEU A 23 12.38 -7.27 -1.95
N CYS A 24 12.98 -6.70 -3.01
CA CYS A 24 14.19 -5.89 -2.89
C CYS A 24 14.13 -4.61 -3.73
N GLU A 25 15.02 -3.65 -3.45
CA GLU A 25 15.04 -2.35 -4.14
C GLU A 25 15.22 -2.46 -5.66
N ALA A 26 15.96 -3.48 -6.12
CA ALA A 26 16.16 -3.73 -7.55
C ALA A 26 14.87 -4.22 -8.27
N LYS A 27 13.88 -4.71 -7.50
CA LYS A 27 12.61 -5.25 -7.99
C LYS A 27 11.48 -4.53 -7.25
N PRO A 28 11.11 -3.31 -7.70
CA PRO A 28 10.14 -2.51 -6.99
C PRO A 28 8.82 -3.26 -6.87
N ASP A 29 8.39 -3.46 -5.63
CA ASP A 29 7.14 -4.13 -5.27
C ASP A 29 6.51 -3.35 -4.10
N PRO A 30 5.23 -2.97 -4.16
CA PRO A 30 4.55 -2.30 -3.04
C PRO A 30 4.62 -3.09 -1.72
N LEU A 31 4.66 -4.43 -1.80
CA LEU A 31 4.84 -5.31 -0.64
C LEU A 31 6.17 -5.07 0.07
N HIS A 32 7.20 -4.62 -0.66
CA HIS A 32 8.48 -4.27 -0.06
C HIS A 32 8.31 -3.15 0.98
N VAL A 33 7.52 -2.10 0.70
CA VAL A 33 7.25 -1.03 1.66
C VAL A 33 6.37 -1.53 2.80
N ALA A 34 5.26 -2.22 2.49
CA ALA A 34 4.32 -2.71 3.50
C ALA A 34 4.96 -3.66 4.53
N SER A 35 5.86 -4.55 4.06
CA SER A 35 6.53 -5.55 4.89
C SER A 35 7.41 -4.97 6.01
N ARG A 36 7.88 -3.72 5.85
CA ARG A 36 8.71 -3.02 6.84
C ARG A 36 7.94 -2.64 8.12
N TYR A 37 6.62 -2.45 8.04
CA TYR A 37 5.83 -1.87 9.14
C TYR A 37 5.02 -2.87 9.96
N LYS A 38 4.73 -4.07 9.42
CA LYS A 38 3.91 -5.11 10.09
C LYS A 38 2.62 -4.56 10.74
N ASN A 39 1.94 -3.63 10.06
CA ASN A 39 0.76 -2.93 10.55
C ASN A 39 -0.37 -3.01 9.52
N GLU A 40 -1.56 -3.43 9.94
CA GLU A 40 -2.70 -3.65 9.04
C GLU A 40 -3.16 -2.36 8.32
N THR A 41 -3.17 -1.21 9.00
CA THR A 41 -3.56 0.08 8.40
C THR A 41 -2.56 0.54 7.36
N VAL A 42 -1.27 0.37 7.64
CA VAL A 42 -0.19 0.64 6.68
C VAL A 42 -0.29 -0.29 5.47
N ALA A 43 -0.57 -1.58 5.69
CA ALA A 43 -0.75 -2.55 4.62
C ALA A 43 -1.95 -2.18 3.73
N LEU A 44 -3.08 -1.79 4.33
CA LEU A 44 -4.24 -1.29 3.58
C LEU A 44 -3.91 -0.03 2.80
N LEU A 45 -3.19 0.92 3.38
CA LEU A 45 -2.77 2.14 2.69
C LEU A 45 -1.88 1.83 1.48
N CYS A 46 -0.91 0.92 1.64
CA CYS A 46 -0.06 0.45 0.55
C CYS A 46 -0.89 -0.24 -0.54
N ALA A 47 -1.87 -1.06 -0.18
CA ALA A 47 -2.76 -1.72 -1.12
C ALA A 47 -3.65 -0.71 -1.88
N LEU A 48 -4.17 0.30 -1.19
CA LEU A 48 -4.99 1.34 -1.81
C LEU A 48 -4.22 2.09 -2.88
N PHE A 49 -2.95 2.45 -2.67
CA PHE A 49 -2.09 3.10 -3.68
C PHE A 49 -1.32 2.13 -4.58
N GLY A 50 -1.57 0.83 -4.45
CA GLY A 50 -0.85 -0.28 -5.09
C GLY A 50 -1.15 -0.51 -6.57
N TYR A 51 -1.75 0.46 -7.28
CA TYR A 51 -2.10 0.33 -8.70
C TYR A 51 -1.06 1.03 -9.59
N GLY A 52 -0.73 0.42 -10.75
CA GLY A 52 0.15 0.78 -11.89
C GLY A 52 1.67 0.60 -11.76
N ASN A 53 2.49 1.54 -12.25
CA ASN A 53 3.94 1.31 -12.35
C ASN A 53 4.58 1.10 -10.97
N ALA A 54 5.19 -0.07 -10.79
CA ALA A 54 5.72 -0.52 -9.50
C ALA A 54 6.79 0.41 -8.90
N ALA A 55 7.70 0.95 -9.72
CA ALA A 55 8.72 1.88 -9.26
C ALA A 55 8.11 3.20 -8.75
N LEU A 56 7.08 3.72 -9.44
CA LEU A 56 6.36 4.91 -9.00
C LEU A 56 5.52 4.64 -7.75
N ILE A 57 4.93 3.45 -7.62
CA ILE A 57 4.22 3.06 -6.39
C ILE A 57 5.18 3.09 -5.21
N VAL A 58 6.31 2.38 -5.31
CA VAL A 58 7.30 2.30 -4.21
C VAL A 58 7.81 3.68 -3.85
N ARG A 59 8.21 4.50 -4.82
CA ARG A 59 8.66 5.88 -4.57
C ARG A 59 7.60 6.73 -3.87
N PHE A 60 6.35 6.63 -4.30
CA PHE A 60 5.26 7.35 -3.67
C PHE A 60 5.04 6.87 -2.23
N LEU A 61 4.93 5.56 -2.01
CA LEU A 61 4.73 4.99 -0.67
C LEU A 61 5.89 5.32 0.28
N GLU A 62 7.14 5.34 -0.20
CA GLU A 62 8.31 5.72 0.60
C GLU A 62 8.32 7.21 0.96
N SER A 63 7.68 8.07 0.16
CA SER A 63 7.52 9.49 0.46
C SER A 63 6.46 9.78 1.53
N LEU A 64 5.66 8.79 1.92
CA LEU A 64 4.59 8.95 2.90
C LEU A 64 5.11 8.73 4.33
N ALA A 65 4.82 9.67 5.22
CA ALA A 65 5.09 9.50 6.64
C ALA A 65 3.94 8.73 7.31
N PHE A 66 4.06 7.41 7.46
CA PHE A 66 2.99 6.57 8.03
C PHE A 66 2.63 6.91 9.50
N GLY A 67 3.53 7.56 10.25
CA GLY A 67 3.22 8.08 11.60
C GLY A 67 2.10 9.12 11.61
N LEU A 68 1.74 9.69 10.46
CA LEU A 68 0.58 10.59 10.34
C LEU A 68 -0.76 9.91 10.66
N LEU A 69 -0.84 8.57 10.63
CA LEU A 69 -2.02 7.81 11.04
C LEU A 69 -2.37 7.98 12.53
N ASP A 70 -1.47 8.52 13.33
CA ASP A 70 -1.66 8.83 14.75
C ASP A 70 -1.65 10.34 15.04
N ALA A 71 -1.49 11.18 14.00
CA ALA A 71 -1.40 12.63 14.13
C ALA A 71 -2.78 13.32 14.13
N GLU A 72 -2.79 14.61 14.46
CA GLU A 72 -3.96 15.48 14.31
C GLU A 72 -4.24 15.81 12.83
N GLU A 73 -5.51 15.97 12.46
CA GLU A 73 -5.91 16.18 11.05
C GLU A 73 -5.24 17.41 10.42
N ALA A 74 -5.02 18.47 11.20
CA ALA A 74 -4.31 19.67 10.75
C ALA A 74 -2.85 19.35 10.37
N GLN A 75 -2.19 18.45 11.09
CA GLN A 75 -0.83 18.01 10.75
C GLN A 75 -0.84 17.14 9.49
N ILE A 76 -1.79 16.22 9.35
CA ILE A 76 -1.96 15.39 8.15
C ILE A 76 -2.08 16.28 6.90
N ARG A 77 -2.96 17.28 6.94
CA ARG A 77 -3.18 18.22 5.82
C ARG A 77 -1.93 19.01 5.46
N ARG A 78 -1.18 19.50 6.45
CA ARG A 78 0.06 20.25 6.22
C ARG A 78 1.15 19.36 5.63
N THR A 79 1.37 18.18 6.18
CA THR A 79 2.46 17.29 5.74
C THR A 79 2.20 16.71 4.36
N LEU A 80 0.93 16.46 4.01
CA LEU A 80 0.55 15.87 2.72
C LEU A 80 0.15 16.92 1.67
N ALA A 81 0.42 18.21 1.90
CA ALA A 81 -0.04 19.30 1.04
C ALA A 81 0.48 19.22 -0.42
N THR A 82 1.58 18.50 -0.64
CA THR A 82 2.18 18.33 -1.97
C THR A 82 2.07 16.90 -2.50
N HIS A 83 1.43 16.00 -1.76
CA HIS A 83 1.34 14.58 -2.13
C HIS A 83 0.20 14.36 -3.11
N TYR A 84 0.56 14.29 -4.37
CA TYR A 84 -0.30 13.89 -5.47
C TYR A 84 0.16 12.52 -6.00
N TYR A 85 -0.78 11.63 -6.29
CA TYR A 85 -0.48 10.35 -6.90
C TYR A 85 -1.53 9.95 -7.92
N ARG A 86 -1.21 10.15 -9.20
CA ARG A 86 -2.05 9.79 -10.34
C ARG A 86 -3.47 10.35 -10.27
N PHE A 87 -4.46 9.52 -9.99
CA PHE A 87 -5.87 9.94 -9.99
C PHE A 87 -6.27 10.53 -8.63
N GLN A 88 -5.36 10.52 -7.66
CA GLN A 88 -5.57 10.97 -6.29
C GLN A 88 -4.88 12.31 -6.13
N LYS A 89 -5.70 13.35 -6.04
CA LYS A 89 -5.24 14.69 -5.71
C LYS A 89 -4.77 14.75 -4.27
N THR A 90 -4.09 15.83 -3.92
CA THR A 90 -3.68 16.14 -2.55
C THR A 90 -4.80 15.92 -1.54
N GLU A 91 -6.01 16.39 -1.87
CA GLU A 91 -7.17 16.28 -1.01
C GLU A 91 -7.61 14.82 -0.80
N ASP A 92 -7.50 13.99 -1.84
CA ASP A 92 -7.83 12.56 -1.79
C ASP A 92 -6.84 11.80 -0.89
N VAL A 93 -5.54 12.08 -1.05
CA VAL A 93 -4.49 11.47 -0.22
C VAL A 93 -4.70 11.86 1.25
N GLN A 94 -4.97 13.14 1.53
CA GLN A 94 -5.30 13.61 2.88
C GLN A 94 -6.55 12.93 3.44
N ALA A 95 -7.62 12.84 2.64
CA ALA A 95 -8.88 12.23 3.05
C ALA A 95 -8.70 10.75 3.41
N ILE A 96 -7.89 10.01 2.65
CA ILE A 96 -7.55 8.60 2.93
C ILE A 96 -6.86 8.49 4.30
N PHE A 97 -5.84 9.31 4.57
CA PHE A 97 -5.15 9.29 5.87
C PHE A 97 -6.09 9.63 7.03
N ILE A 98 -6.93 10.65 6.88
CA ILE A 98 -7.90 11.06 7.90
C ILE A 98 -8.93 9.94 8.15
N ALA A 99 -9.46 9.34 7.09
CA ALA A 99 -10.42 8.24 7.19
C ALA A 99 -9.82 7.04 7.92
N LEU A 100 -8.61 6.62 7.53
CA LEU A 100 -7.92 5.48 8.15
C LEU A 100 -7.52 5.77 9.61
N ARG A 101 -7.11 7.00 9.92
CA ARG A 101 -6.89 7.45 11.32
C ARG A 101 -8.15 7.30 12.16
N ARG A 102 -9.30 7.77 11.66
CA ARG A 102 -10.58 7.66 12.36
C ARG A 102 -10.97 6.19 12.55
N LEU A 103 -10.89 5.39 11.49
CA LEU A 103 -11.21 3.96 11.51
C LEU A 103 -10.36 3.19 12.55
N LYS A 104 -9.05 3.44 12.58
CA LYS A 104 -8.10 2.84 13.53
C LYS A 104 -8.46 3.11 15.00
N ARG A 105 -9.19 4.20 15.30
CA ARG A 105 -9.64 4.54 16.66
C ARG A 105 -10.92 3.81 17.05
N GLU A 106 -11.70 3.33 16.09
CA GLU A 106 -12.96 2.63 16.34
C GLU A 106 -12.74 1.12 16.48
N ALA A 107 -12.00 0.51 15.55
CA ALA A 107 -11.76 -0.92 15.54
C ALA A 107 -10.50 -1.29 14.73
N SER A 108 -10.01 -2.52 14.95
CA SER A 108 -8.98 -3.10 14.07
C SER A 108 -9.57 -3.45 12.70
N LEU A 109 -8.77 -3.32 11.65
CA LEU A 109 -9.18 -3.76 10.31
C LEU A 109 -9.50 -5.25 10.29
N ARG A 110 -8.72 -6.06 11.04
CA ARG A 110 -9.02 -7.48 11.20
C ARG A 110 -10.40 -7.72 11.80
N SER A 111 -10.78 -7.01 12.86
CA SER A 111 -12.11 -7.19 13.47
C SER A 111 -13.23 -6.76 12.53
N ILE A 112 -13.05 -5.65 11.80
CA ILE A 112 -14.01 -5.18 10.80
C ILE A 112 -14.18 -6.23 9.69
N PHE A 113 -13.08 -6.77 9.17
CA PHE A 113 -13.11 -7.79 8.12
C PHE A 113 -13.82 -9.08 8.59
N LEU A 114 -13.63 -9.47 9.84
CA LEU A 114 -14.30 -10.65 10.42
C LEU A 114 -15.78 -10.42 10.72
N SER A 115 -16.24 -9.16 10.79
CA SER A 115 -17.65 -8.84 11.04
C SER A 115 -18.54 -8.79 9.79
N GLY A 116 -17.97 -8.77 8.58
CA GLY A 116 -18.70 -8.77 7.31
C GLY A 116 -18.64 -7.45 6.56
#